data_AF-A0A0F9RME7-F1
#
_entry.id   AF-A0A0F9RME7-F1
#
_cell.length_a   1.000
_cell.length_b   1.000
_cell.length_c   1.000
_cell.angle_alpha   90.00
_cell.angle_beta   90.00
_cell.angle_gamma   90.00
#
_symmetry.space_group_name_H-M   'P 1'
#
loop_
_entity.id
_entity.type
_entity.pdbx_description
1 polymer ?
#
loop_
_entity_poly.entity_id
_entity_poly.type
_entity_poly.pdbx_seq_one_letter_code
_entity_poly.pdbx_strand_id
1 'polypeptide(L)'
;MQEELNKKLAKWRGLKDFHIYADDTGNYHKIQFIDPEHRLIKETSEDFLRIFIKEALIKIKETNPNMSLEYHYYKNSDLIDRINITKLSSIIEFDLITAKIRELLAEEISSDN
;
A
#
# COMPACT_ATOMS: atom_id res chain seq x y z
N MET A 1 -10.82 -4.67 -17.20
CA MET A 1 -9.92 -3.90 -16.31
C MET A 1 -10.68 -3.33 -15.10
N GLN A 2 -11.61 -2.37 -15.29
CA GLN A 2 -12.35 -1.76 -14.16
C GLN A 2 -13.20 -2.77 -13.35
N GLU A 3 -13.87 -3.73 -14.01
CA GLU A 3 -14.72 -4.70 -13.30
C GLU A 3 -13.92 -5.70 -12.43
N GLU A 4 -12.76 -6.15 -12.91
CA GLU A 4 -11.86 -7.01 -12.11
C GLU A 4 -11.26 -6.24 -10.94
N LEU A 5 -10.87 -4.97 -11.16
CA LEU A 5 -10.42 -4.10 -10.09
C LEU A 5 -11.53 -3.92 -9.04
N ASN A 6 -12.78 -3.70 -9.47
CA ASN A 6 -13.93 -3.57 -8.56
C ASN A 6 -14.22 -4.85 -7.76
N LYS A 7 -14.15 -6.03 -8.40
CA LYS A 7 -14.28 -7.34 -7.72
C LYS A 7 -13.15 -7.56 -6.71
N LYS A 8 -11.92 -7.18 -7.05
CA LYS A 8 -10.79 -7.20 -6.11
C LYS A 8 -11.04 -6.21 -4.98
N LEU A 9 -11.30 -4.94 -5.23
CA LEU A 9 -11.58 -3.95 -4.19
C LEU A 9 -12.69 -4.41 -3.24
N ALA A 10 -13.76 -5.04 -3.73
CA ALA A 10 -14.82 -5.61 -2.88
C ALA A 10 -14.32 -6.71 -1.94
N LYS A 11 -13.41 -7.59 -2.39
CA LYS A 11 -12.75 -8.58 -1.54
C LYS A 11 -11.85 -7.93 -0.48
N TRP A 12 -11.23 -6.81 -0.81
CA TRP A 12 -10.27 -6.12 0.06
C TRP A 12 -10.97 -5.19 1.06
N ARG A 13 -12.21 -4.73 0.78
CA ARG A 13 -13.08 -4.02 1.74
C ARG A 13 -13.44 -4.84 2.98
N GLY A 14 -13.23 -6.16 2.97
CA GLY A 14 -13.43 -7.02 4.14
C GLY A 14 -12.20 -7.14 5.06
N LEU A 15 -11.06 -6.54 4.70
CA LEU A 15 -9.84 -6.58 5.51
C LEU A 15 -9.94 -5.55 6.65
N LYS A 16 -9.58 -5.96 7.86
CA LYS A 16 -9.57 -5.08 9.04
C LYS A 16 -8.27 -4.28 9.19
N ASP A 17 -7.31 -4.51 8.30
CA ASP A 17 -5.95 -3.97 8.45
C ASP A 17 -5.73 -2.68 7.63
N PHE A 18 -6.40 -2.56 6.47
CA PHE A 18 -6.34 -1.37 5.62
C PHE A 18 -7.50 -1.33 4.62
N HIS A 19 -7.79 -0.14 4.13
CA HIS A 19 -8.76 0.10 3.08
C HIS A 19 -8.06 0.61 1.82
N ILE A 20 -8.46 0.08 0.66
CA ILE A 20 -8.03 0.59 -0.64
C ILE A 20 -9.19 1.33 -1.31
N TYR A 21 -8.88 2.53 -1.79
CA TYR A 21 -9.75 3.36 -2.60
C TYR A 21 -9.11 3.53 -3.98
N ALA A 22 -9.92 3.51 -5.03
CA ALA A 22 -9.52 3.89 -6.37
C ALA A 22 -10.46 5.02 -6.82
N ASP A 23 -9.94 5.97 -7.58
CA ASP A 23 -10.77 7.00 -8.20
C ASP A 23 -11.50 6.46 -9.44
N ASP A 24 -12.49 7.21 -9.92
CA ASP A 24 -13.29 6.83 -11.08
C ASP A 24 -12.46 6.74 -12.38
N THR A 25 -11.29 7.37 -12.42
CA THR A 25 -10.39 7.34 -13.58
C THR A 25 -9.44 6.14 -13.58
N GLY A 26 -9.30 5.43 -12.45
CA GLY A 26 -8.39 4.30 -12.29
C GLY A 26 -6.90 4.68 -12.25
N ASN A 27 -6.57 5.97 -12.15
CA ASN A 27 -5.19 6.45 -12.14
C ASN A 27 -4.70 6.84 -10.75
N TYR A 28 -5.63 6.98 -9.79
CA TYR A 28 -5.35 7.32 -8.42
C TYR A 28 -5.84 6.21 -7.50
N HIS A 29 -4.91 5.68 -6.70
CA HIS A 29 -5.20 4.69 -5.68
C HIS A 29 -4.74 5.20 -4.33
N LYS A 30 -5.53 4.96 -3.29
CA LYS A 30 -5.21 5.34 -1.92
C LYS A 30 -5.29 4.10 -1.05
N ILE A 31 -4.22 3.84 -0.31
CA ILE A 31 -4.15 2.82 0.73
C ILE A 31 -4.20 3.53 2.06
N GLN A 32 -5.20 3.23 2.88
CA GLN A 32 -5.35 3.79 4.22
C GLN A 32 -5.23 2.68 5.25
N PHE A 33 -4.26 2.80 6.15
CA PHE A 33 -4.07 1.86 7.24
C PHE A 33 -5.14 2.08 8.33
N ILE A 34 -5.65 0.99 8.87
CA ILE A 34 -6.57 1.04 10.01
C ILE A 34 -5.73 0.91 11.27
N ASP A 35 -5.99 1.80 12.23
CA ASP A 35 -5.25 1.95 13.48
C ASP A 35 -3.71 2.00 13.29
N PRO A 36 -3.17 3.05 12.64
CA PRO A 36 -1.74 3.18 12.35
C PRO A 36 -0.86 3.07 13.61
N GLU A 37 -1.40 3.48 14.76
CA GLU A 37 -0.75 3.40 16.07
C GLU A 37 -0.50 1.97 16.56
N HIS A 38 -1.31 1.00 16.12
CA HIS A 38 -1.06 -0.42 16.38
C HIS A 38 -0.08 -1.02 15.38
N ARG A 39 -0.10 -0.54 14.12
CA ARG A 39 0.71 -1.10 13.03
C ARG A 39 2.18 -0.70 13.06
N LEU A 40 2.47 0.45 13.65
CA LEU A 40 3.82 0.99 13.79
C LEU A 40 4.62 1.09 12.47
N ILE A 41 3.92 1.15 11.32
CA ILE A 41 4.54 1.24 10.00
C ILE A 41 5.16 2.62 9.84
N LYS A 42 6.47 2.66 9.61
CA LYS A 42 7.24 3.89 9.36
C LYS A 42 7.94 3.79 8.03
N GLU A 43 8.00 4.90 7.28
CA GLU A 43 8.77 4.94 6.03
C GLU A 43 10.25 4.61 6.25
N THR A 44 10.77 4.95 7.43
CA THR A 44 12.15 4.69 7.86
C THR A 44 12.35 3.33 8.52
N SER A 45 11.30 2.54 8.73
CA SER A 45 11.44 1.20 9.30
C SER A 45 12.15 0.26 8.32
N GLU A 46 13.02 -0.59 8.85
CA GLU A 46 13.81 -1.52 8.03
C GLU A 46 12.91 -2.47 7.24
N ASP A 47 11.83 -2.96 7.85
CA ASP A 47 10.86 -3.84 7.20
C ASP A 47 10.13 -3.13 6.06
N PHE A 48 9.71 -1.88 6.24
CA PHE A 48 9.10 -1.10 5.16
C PHE A 48 10.08 -0.85 4.01
N LEU A 49 11.31 -0.46 4.32
CA LEU A 49 12.34 -0.25 3.31
C LEU A 49 12.69 -1.54 2.57
N ARG A 50 12.76 -2.66 3.27
CA ARG A 50 13.09 -3.98 2.70
C ARG A 50 11.94 -4.51 1.86
N ILE A 51 10.74 -4.61 2.41
CA ILE A 51 9.59 -5.26 1.77
C ILE A 51 8.94 -4.33 0.76
N PHE A 52 8.62 -3.09 1.14
CA PHE A 52 7.84 -2.21 0.30
C PHE A 52 8.71 -1.45 -0.70
N ILE A 53 9.79 -0.80 -0.24
CA ILE A 53 10.63 0.00 -1.14
C ILE A 53 11.44 -0.89 -2.08
N LYS A 54 12.25 -1.82 -1.54
CA LYS A 54 13.13 -2.63 -2.39
C LYS A 54 12.37 -3.63 -3.25
N GLU A 55 11.34 -4.30 -2.72
CA GLU A 55 10.68 -5.36 -3.49
C GLU A 55 9.47 -4.95 -4.32
N ALA A 56 8.80 -3.83 -4.00
CA ALA A 56 7.73 -3.27 -4.82
C ALA A 56 8.15 -1.98 -5.53
N LEU A 57 8.51 -0.93 -4.79
CA LEU A 57 8.68 0.40 -5.36
C LEU A 57 9.74 0.45 -6.47
N ILE A 58 10.92 -0.12 -6.22
CA ILE A 58 12.02 -0.12 -7.18
C ILE A 58 11.59 -0.83 -8.47
N LYS A 59 11.01 -2.03 -8.36
CA LYS A 59 10.56 -2.81 -9.52
C LYS A 59 9.50 -2.09 -10.35
N ILE A 60 8.57 -1.40 -9.69
CA ILE A 60 7.53 -0.65 -10.39
C ILE A 60 8.12 0.60 -11.04
N LYS A 61 9.08 1.28 -10.39
CA LYS A 61 9.75 2.45 -11.00
C LYS A 61 10.59 2.09 -12.23
N GLU A 62 11.12 0.87 -12.31
CA GLU A 62 11.83 0.39 -13.50
C GLU A 62 10.90 0.27 -14.72
N THR A 63 9.66 -0.15 -14.51
CA THR A 63 8.67 -0.31 -15.60
C THR A 63 7.79 0.91 -15.82
N ASN A 64 7.56 1.70 -14.77
CA ASN A 64 6.71 2.89 -14.76
C ASN A 64 7.35 4.00 -13.89
N PRO A 65 8.35 4.72 -14.45
CA PRO A 65 9.05 5.78 -13.74
C PRO A 65 8.16 6.99 -13.42
N ASN A 66 7.00 7.10 -14.08
CA ASN A 66 6.03 8.16 -13.86
C ASN A 66 5.16 7.92 -12.63
N MET A 67 5.17 6.71 -12.06
CA MET A 67 4.44 6.40 -10.84
C MET A 67 5.00 7.22 -9.67
N SER A 68 4.10 7.81 -8.89
CA SER A 68 4.47 8.60 -7.72
C SER A 68 3.68 8.14 -6.51
N LEU A 69 4.39 8.05 -5.39
CA LEU A 69 3.83 7.79 -4.07
C LEU A 69 3.91 9.05 -3.22
N GLU A 70 2.85 9.31 -2.49
CA GLU A 70 2.80 10.33 -1.46
C GLU A 70 2.39 9.66 -0.14
N TYR A 71 3.24 9.78 0.87
CA TYR A 71 2.98 9.27 2.21
C TYR A 71 2.35 10.37 3.06
N HIS A 72 1.26 10.05 3.76
CA HIS A 72 0.78 10.90 4.84
C HIS A 72 0.96 10.20 6.17
N TYR A 73 1.43 10.98 7.13
CA TYR A 73 1.72 10.49 8.46
C TYR A 73 0.54 10.70 9.41
N TYR A 74 0.41 9.80 10.38
CA TYR A 74 -0.62 9.84 11.40
C TYR A 74 -0.29 10.92 12.43
N LYS A 75 -1.14 11.96 12.51
CA LYS A 75 -0.98 13.10 13.43
C LYS A 75 0.43 13.71 13.29
N ASN A 76 1.11 13.96 14.41
CA ASN A 76 2.50 14.46 14.47
C ASN A 76 3.50 13.33 14.71
N SER A 77 3.23 12.12 14.22
CA SER A 77 4.14 10.98 14.34
C SER A 77 4.83 10.68 13.00
N ASP A 78 5.79 9.77 13.04
CA ASP A 78 6.47 9.19 11.88
C ASP A 78 5.74 7.95 11.32
N LEU A 79 4.57 7.62 11.87
CA LEU A 79 3.75 6.49 11.44
C LEU A 79 2.97 6.83 10.17
N ILE A 80 2.93 5.91 9.22
CA ILE A 80 2.17 6.09 7.97
C ILE A 80 0.68 5.83 8.24
N ASP A 81 -0.15 6.85 8.02
CA ASP A 81 -1.62 6.74 8.03
C ASP A 81 -2.15 6.27 6.68
N ARG A 82 -1.61 6.82 5.60
CA ARG A 82 -2.05 6.51 4.24
C ARG A 82 -0.95 6.72 3.21
N ILE A 83 -1.08 5.99 2.12
CA ILE A 83 -0.21 6.07 0.94
C ILE A 83 -1.10 6.37 -0.25
N ASN A 84 -0.89 7.53 -0.87
CA ASN A 84 -1.51 7.87 -2.14
C ASN A 84 -0.58 7.43 -3.27
N ILE A 85 -1.17 6.87 -4.31
CA ILE A 85 -0.48 6.27 -5.44
C ILE A 85 -1.09 6.89 -6.68
N THR A 86 -0.29 7.62 -7.44
CA THR A 86 -0.72 8.29 -8.67
C THR A 86 -0.03 7.67 -9.87
N LYS A 87 -0.74 7.67 -11.01
CA LYS A 87 -0.25 7.17 -12.30
C LYS A 87 0.11 5.68 -12.26
N LEU A 88 -0.65 4.89 -11.49
CA LEU A 88 -0.57 3.44 -11.52
C LEU A 88 -1.22 2.95 -12.81
N SER A 89 -0.44 2.39 -13.72
CA SER A 89 -0.87 2.09 -15.09
C SER A 89 -1.30 0.64 -15.30
N SER A 90 -1.05 -0.23 -14.32
CA SER A 90 -1.32 -1.67 -14.46
C SER A 90 -1.87 -2.30 -13.19
N ILE A 91 -2.80 -3.24 -13.39
CA ILE A 91 -3.32 -4.10 -12.32
C ILE A 91 -2.23 -4.99 -11.69
N ILE A 92 -1.17 -5.29 -12.44
CA ILE A 92 -0.03 -6.08 -11.93
C ILE A 92 0.76 -5.25 -10.91
N GLU A 93 0.98 -3.97 -11.20
CA GLU A 93 1.63 -3.04 -10.26
C GLU A 93 0.78 -2.89 -8.99
N PHE A 94 -0.54 -2.77 -9.16
CA PHE A 94 -1.48 -2.75 -8.04
C PHE A 94 -1.41 -4.02 -7.19
N ASP A 95 -1.45 -5.19 -7.80
CA ASP A 95 -1.34 -6.48 -7.09
C ASP A 95 -0.02 -6.58 -6.32
N LEU A 96 1.09 -6.10 -6.90
CA LEU A 96 2.40 -6.13 -6.25
C LEU A 96 2.45 -5.23 -5.02
N ILE A 97 2.01 -3.97 -5.14
CA ILE A 97 1.96 -3.01 -4.02
C ILE A 97 1.12 -3.60 -2.89
N THR A 98 -0.05 -4.08 -3.23
CA THR A 98 -1.03 -4.54 -2.26
C THR A 98 -0.63 -5.87 -1.61
N ALA A 99 0.06 -6.76 -2.34
CA ALA A 99 0.70 -7.95 -1.77
C ALA A 99 1.80 -7.59 -0.76
N LYS A 100 2.65 -6.62 -1.08
CA LYS A 100 3.75 -6.20 -0.18
C LYS A 100 3.27 -5.46 1.06
N ILE A 101 2.20 -4.66 0.95
CA ILE A 101 1.51 -4.08 2.10
C ILE A 101 1.00 -5.18 3.03
N ARG A 102 0.41 -6.25 2.46
CA ARG A 102 -0.09 -7.37 3.25
C ARG A 102 1.03 -8.16 3.93
N GLU A 103 2.15 -8.34 3.24
CA GLU A 103 3.34 -9.01 3.79
C GLU A 103 3.92 -8.21 4.97
N LEU A 104 4.05 -6.89 4.79
CA LEU A 104 4.46 -5.97 5.85
C LEU A 104 3.55 -6.08 7.10
N LEU A 105 2.24 -6.11 6.87
CA LEU A 105 1.25 -6.26 7.95
C LEU A 105 1.21 -7.68 8.56
N ALA A 106 1.69 -8.69 7.84
CA ALA A 106 1.72 -10.08 8.30
C ALA A 106 3.00 -10.41 9.09
N GLU A 107 4.14 -9.79 8.76
CA GLU A 107 5.36 -9.89 9.57
C GLU A 107 5.13 -9.30 10.97
N GLU A 108 4.33 -8.24 11.08
CA GLU A 108 3.91 -7.66 12.37
C GLU A 108 3.23 -8.69 13.29
N ILE A 109 2.43 -9.60 12.71
CA ILE A 109 1.70 -10.65 13.46
C ILE A 109 2.63 -11.79 13.89
N SER A 110 3.79 -11.95 13.25
CA SER A 110 4.71 -13.05 13.53
C SER A 110 5.76 -12.73 14.59
N SER A 111 5.91 -11.46 14.99
CA SER A 111 6.83 -11.04 16.07
C SER A 111 6.22 -11.09 17.48
N ASP A 112 4.94 -11.47 17.61
CA ASP A 112 4.24 -11.65 18.90
C ASP A 112 4.16 -13.14 19.34
N ASN A 113 5.26 -13.89 19.21
CA ASN A 113 5.38 -15.27 19.74
C ASN A 113 6.66 -15.47 20.55
#